data_AF-A0A1B1NGE9-F1
#
_entry.id   AF-A0A1B1NGE9-F1
#
_cell.length_a   1.000
_cell.length_b   1.000
_cell.length_c   1.000
_cell.angle_alpha   90.00
_cell.angle_beta   90.00
_cell.angle_gamma   90.00
#
_symmetry.space_group_name_H-M   'P 1'
#
loop_
_entity.id
_entity.type
_entity.pdbx_description
1 polymer ?
#
loop_
_entity_poly.entity_id
_entity_poly.type
_entity_poly.pdbx_seq_one_letter_code
_entity_poly.pdbx_strand_id
1 'polypeptide(L)'
;MLVADIMTLVAPPVTDLLRRSRTGTSTPQPMFPTIVAVRNDRVVAIVSTPRIEATMSAATSLAVGVDPQALVVAAEARVDDQPALTYAVMTRERSARWVLQEVKESGEEVRFAVPVDGGEPTGQGAGTLRLLAEAMAQRPVDVTTVALTNRGGTFGEETFLPPEQGRVVIDAGTMTTLHERVAQINGQALYVARSPESARLALAAGLPRTCLLGGEPTSA
;
A
#
# COMPACT_ATOMS: atom_id res chain seq x y z
N MET A 1 7.90 11.90 9.44
CA MET A 1 6.43 11.99 9.56
C MET A 1 5.99 11.32 10.87
N LEU A 2 5.04 11.87 11.61
CA LEU A 2 4.57 11.24 12.85
C LEU A 2 3.64 10.06 12.53
N VAL A 3 3.56 9.08 13.44
CA VAL A 3 2.67 7.92 13.28
C VAL A 3 1.21 8.36 13.23
N ALA A 4 0.83 9.38 13.98
CA ALA A 4 -0.52 9.97 13.90
C ALA A 4 -0.85 10.43 12.47
N ASP A 5 0.07 11.15 11.81
CA ASP A 5 -0.11 11.63 10.43
C ASP A 5 -0.27 10.46 9.44
N ILE A 6 0.58 9.43 9.58
CA ILE A 6 0.46 8.18 8.80
C ILE A 6 -0.93 7.58 8.96
N MET A 7 -1.43 7.49 10.19
CA MET A 7 -2.72 6.86 10.48
C MET A 7 -3.90 7.66 9.92
N THR A 8 -3.81 8.99 9.84
CA THR A 8 -4.87 9.79 9.18
C THR A 8 -5.02 9.45 7.70
N LEU A 9 -3.95 9.01 7.05
CA LEU A 9 -3.95 8.60 5.64
C LEU A 9 -4.38 7.14 5.46
N VAL A 10 -3.97 6.27 6.39
CA VAL A 10 -4.11 4.81 6.25
C VAL A 10 -5.43 4.27 6.80
N ALA A 11 -5.93 4.81 7.92
CA ALA A 11 -7.16 4.29 8.53
C ALA A 11 -8.39 4.40 7.60
N PRO A 12 -8.63 5.51 6.87
CA PRO A 12 -9.80 5.60 5.99
C PRO A 12 -9.90 4.49 4.93
N PRO A 13 -8.87 4.21 4.09
CA PRO A 13 -8.96 3.12 3.11
C PRO A 13 -9.05 1.73 3.77
N VAL A 14 -8.39 1.49 4.90
CA VAL A 14 -8.46 0.18 5.59
C VAL A 14 -9.85 -0.06 6.18
N THR A 15 -10.46 0.96 6.79
CA THR A 15 -11.83 0.84 7.32
C THR A 15 -12.87 0.66 6.20
N ASP A 16 -12.67 1.28 5.03
CA ASP A 16 -13.51 1.01 3.84
C ASP A 16 -13.36 -0.45 3.35
N LEU A 17 -12.13 -0.97 3.30
CA LEU A 17 -11.88 -2.38 2.97
C LEU A 17 -12.57 -3.34 3.96
N LEU A 18 -12.48 -3.08 5.26
CA LEU A 18 -13.17 -3.89 6.27
C LEU A 18 -14.70 -3.81 6.11
N ARG A 19 -15.26 -2.61 5.89
CA ARG A 19 -16.71 -2.49 5.64
C ARG A 19 -17.13 -3.35 4.45
N ARG A 20 -16.39 -3.29 3.34
CA ARG A 20 -16.68 -4.09 2.15
C ARG A 20 -16.52 -5.60 2.37
N SER A 21 -15.65 -6.03 3.29
CA SER A 21 -15.53 -7.46 3.63
C SER A 21 -16.68 -7.95 4.52
N ARG A 22 -17.35 -7.03 5.22
CA ARG A 22 -18.55 -7.30 6.04
C ARG A 22 -19.84 -7.22 5.24
N THR A 23 -19.95 -6.27 4.32
CA THR A 23 -21.15 -6.04 3.51
C THR A 23 -21.04 -6.73 2.15
N GLY A 24 -21.95 -7.65 1.81
CA GLY A 24 -22.05 -8.22 0.45
C GLY A 24 -21.97 -9.74 0.35
N THR A 25 -21.74 -10.45 1.46
CA THR A 25 -21.75 -11.92 1.51
C THR A 25 -22.62 -12.42 2.67
N SER A 26 -23.29 -13.56 2.49
CA SER A 26 -24.12 -14.18 3.55
C SER A 26 -23.31 -14.64 4.77
N THR A 27 -21.99 -14.71 4.62
CA THR A 27 -21.02 -14.97 5.68
C THR A 27 -20.02 -13.81 5.70
N PRO A 28 -19.97 -13.00 6.77
CA PRO A 28 -18.98 -11.94 6.90
C PRO A 28 -17.58 -12.52 6.81
N GLN A 29 -16.75 -11.98 5.92
CA GLN A 29 -15.36 -12.43 5.80
C GLN A 29 -14.42 -11.48 6.57
N PRO A 30 -13.37 -12.04 7.21
CA PRO A 30 -12.34 -11.20 7.83
C PRO A 30 -11.66 -10.35 6.76
N MET A 31 -11.25 -9.14 7.13
CA MET A 31 -10.44 -8.32 6.23
C MET A 31 -9.12 -9.03 5.97
N PHE A 32 -8.76 -9.14 4.70
CA PHE A 32 -7.47 -9.65 4.30
C PHE A 32 -6.34 -8.75 4.81
N PRO A 33 -5.20 -9.32 5.25
CA PRO A 33 -4.04 -8.51 5.58
C PRO A 33 -3.65 -7.64 4.40
N THR A 34 -3.36 -6.38 4.70
CA THR A 34 -3.21 -5.32 3.70
C THR A 34 -1.98 -4.50 4.03
N ILE A 35 -1.04 -4.41 3.09
CA ILE A 35 0.11 -3.51 3.17
C ILE A 35 -0.18 -2.22 2.41
N VAL A 36 0.11 -1.09 3.03
CA VAL A 36 -0.13 0.25 2.51
C VAL A 36 1.20 0.99 2.48
N ALA A 37 1.52 1.56 1.33
CA ALA A 37 2.70 2.41 1.12
C ALA A 37 2.29 3.87 1.13
N VAL A 38 2.92 4.65 2.01
CA VAL A 38 2.75 6.10 2.11
C VAL A 38 4.00 6.79 1.56
N ARG A 39 3.83 7.79 0.70
CA ARG A 39 4.92 8.61 0.12
C ARG A 39 4.42 10.01 -0.13
N ASN A 40 5.16 11.05 0.27
CA ASN A 40 4.77 12.46 0.10
C ASN A 40 3.35 12.75 0.64
N ASP A 41 3.11 12.32 1.87
CA ASP A 41 1.88 12.55 2.64
C ASP A 41 0.60 12.06 1.95
N ARG A 42 0.75 11.02 1.13
CA ARG A 42 -0.35 10.32 0.46
C ARG A 42 -0.12 8.82 0.44
N VAL A 43 -1.22 8.08 0.41
CA VAL A 43 -1.19 6.67 0.03
C VAL A 43 -0.85 6.59 -1.46
N VAL A 44 0.10 5.74 -1.83
CA VAL A 44 0.53 5.54 -3.22
C VAL A 44 0.24 4.13 -3.71
N ALA A 45 0.37 3.13 -2.85
CA ALA A 45 0.11 1.74 -3.18
C ALA A 45 -0.56 1.00 -2.01
N ILE A 46 -1.43 0.06 -2.34
CA ILE A 46 -2.08 -0.85 -1.39
C ILE A 46 -2.00 -2.26 -1.99
N VAL A 47 -1.58 -3.24 -1.21
CA VAL A 47 -1.64 -4.66 -1.60
C VAL A 47 -2.35 -5.43 -0.51
N SER A 48 -3.42 -6.15 -0.86
CA SER A 48 -4.23 -6.94 0.07
C SER A 48 -4.33 -8.37 -0.42
N THR A 49 -4.08 -9.35 0.44
CA THR A 49 -4.14 -10.77 0.05
C THR A 49 -4.64 -11.62 1.22
N PRO A 50 -5.25 -12.79 1.00
CA PRO A 50 -5.74 -13.64 2.09
C PRO A 50 -4.61 -14.27 2.93
N ARG A 51 -3.34 -14.09 2.57
CA ARG A 51 -2.18 -14.71 3.24
C ARG A 51 -1.22 -13.64 3.73
N ILE A 52 -0.93 -13.63 5.03
CA ILE A 52 -0.01 -12.64 5.61
C ILE A 52 1.39 -12.76 5.00
N GLU A 53 1.89 -13.96 4.74
CA GLU A 53 3.23 -14.18 4.16
C GLU A 53 3.34 -13.60 2.76
N ALA A 54 2.29 -13.76 1.95
CA ALA A 54 2.24 -13.19 0.60
C ALA A 54 2.16 -11.65 0.65
N THR A 55 1.37 -11.11 1.57
CA THR A 55 1.28 -9.67 1.84
C THR A 55 2.63 -9.10 2.25
N MET A 56 3.32 -9.75 3.19
CA MET A 56 4.65 -9.36 3.66
C MET A 56 5.69 -9.48 2.54
N SER A 57 5.57 -10.46 1.66
CA SER A 57 6.48 -10.59 0.51
C SER A 57 6.39 -9.42 -0.48
N ALA A 58 5.30 -8.65 -0.47
CA ALA A 58 5.15 -7.43 -1.26
C ALA A 58 5.89 -6.24 -0.64
N ALA A 59 6.21 -6.27 0.66
CA ALA A 59 6.88 -5.17 1.35
C ALA A 59 8.20 -4.77 0.70
N THR A 60 9.04 -5.76 0.33
CA THR A 60 10.32 -5.51 -0.33
C THR A 60 10.12 -4.89 -1.71
N SER A 61 9.20 -5.41 -2.51
CA SER A 61 8.89 -4.86 -3.85
C SER A 61 8.37 -3.42 -3.75
N LEU A 62 7.49 -3.14 -2.78
CA LEU A 62 7.02 -1.78 -2.51
C LEU A 62 8.14 -0.86 -2.03
N ALA A 63 8.99 -1.31 -1.10
CA ALA A 63 10.10 -0.51 -0.60
C ALA A 63 11.10 -0.13 -1.71
N VAL A 64 11.44 -1.09 -2.57
CA VAL A 64 12.39 -0.89 -3.67
C VAL A 64 11.79 -0.06 -4.80
N GLY A 65 10.58 -0.40 -5.25
CA GLY A 65 9.97 0.23 -6.41
C GLY A 65 9.28 1.56 -6.08
N VAL A 66 8.44 1.55 -5.04
CA VAL A 66 7.62 2.71 -4.69
C VAL A 66 8.38 3.70 -3.81
N ASP A 67 9.52 3.36 -3.21
CA ASP A 67 10.28 4.29 -2.34
C ASP A 67 9.38 5.02 -1.31
N PRO A 68 8.65 4.27 -0.47
CA PRO A 68 7.74 4.86 0.49
C PRO A 68 8.49 5.52 1.65
N GLN A 69 7.88 6.55 2.24
CA GLN A 69 8.32 7.10 3.54
C GLN A 69 7.83 6.26 4.73
N ALA A 70 6.77 5.45 4.52
CA ALA A 70 6.31 4.48 5.49
C ALA A 70 5.61 3.30 4.82
N LEU A 71 5.80 2.12 5.39
CA LEU A 71 4.99 0.93 5.12
C LEU A 71 4.14 0.63 6.34
N VAL A 72 2.85 0.35 6.10
CA VAL A 72 1.90 -0.03 7.14
C VAL A 72 1.25 -1.34 6.77
N VAL A 73 1.30 -2.33 7.67
CA VAL A 73 0.55 -3.57 7.50
C VAL A 73 -0.65 -3.52 8.43
N ALA A 74 -1.84 -3.48 7.84
CA ALA A 74 -3.11 -3.58 8.53
C ALA A 74 -3.61 -5.03 8.50
N ALA A 75 -4.05 -5.54 9.64
CA ALA A 75 -4.68 -6.85 9.74
C ALA A 75 -5.80 -6.82 10.78
N GLU A 76 -6.87 -7.56 10.52
CA GLU A 76 -7.90 -7.83 11.51
C GLU A 76 -7.37 -8.83 12.55
N ALA A 77 -7.59 -8.52 13.83
CA ALA A 77 -7.26 -9.37 14.96
C ALA A 77 -8.43 -9.38 15.96
N ARG A 78 -8.32 -10.25 16.97
CA ARG A 78 -9.21 -10.23 18.14
C ARG A 78 -8.43 -9.73 19.35
N VAL A 79 -8.95 -8.73 20.04
CA VAL A 79 -8.43 -8.22 21.32
C VAL A 79 -9.56 -8.34 22.33
N ASP A 80 -9.33 -9.08 23.42
CA ASP A 80 -10.35 -9.38 24.44
C ASP A 80 -11.67 -9.89 23.84
N ASP A 81 -11.55 -10.83 22.89
CA ASP A 81 -12.64 -11.40 22.10
C ASP A 81 -13.44 -10.41 21.21
N GLN A 82 -13.03 -9.14 21.14
CA GLN A 82 -13.61 -8.14 20.25
C GLN A 82 -12.78 -7.98 18.96
N PRO A 83 -13.42 -7.74 17.80
CA PRO A 83 -12.70 -7.45 16.58
C PRO A 83 -11.96 -6.11 16.68
N ALA A 84 -10.72 -6.09 16.19
CA ALA A 84 -9.91 -4.89 16.11
C ALA A 84 -9.05 -4.89 14.85
N LEU A 85 -8.73 -3.71 14.34
CA LEU A 85 -7.70 -3.52 13.34
C LEU A 85 -6.38 -3.24 14.04
N THR A 86 -5.36 -4.00 13.66
CA THR A 86 -3.98 -3.81 14.09
C THR A 86 -3.17 -3.25 12.94
N TYR A 87 -2.30 -2.29 13.23
CA TYR A 87 -1.42 -1.67 12.25
C TYR A 87 0.02 -1.78 12.72
N ALA A 88 0.85 -2.49 11.95
CA ALA A 88 2.30 -2.46 12.09
C ALA A 88 2.83 -1.32 11.21
N VAL A 89 3.25 -0.22 11.83
CA VAL A 89 3.77 0.95 11.13
C VAL A 89 5.30 0.93 11.17
N MET A 90 5.93 1.00 10.00
CA MET A 90 7.38 1.16 9.85
C MET A 90 7.68 2.38 8.99
N THR A 91 8.36 3.36 9.57
CA THR A 91 8.83 4.56 8.85
C THR A 91 10.19 4.33 8.18
N ARG A 92 10.56 5.20 7.24
CA ARG A 92 11.86 5.20 6.57
C ARG A 92 13.01 5.39 7.55
N GLU A 93 12.80 6.18 8.60
CA GLU A 93 13.75 6.39 9.69
C GLU A 93 13.84 5.17 10.64
N ARG A 94 13.16 4.08 10.33
CA ARG A 94 13.07 2.84 11.13
C ARG A 94 12.46 3.04 12.51
N SER A 95 11.62 4.06 12.65
CA SER A 95 10.71 4.17 13.79
C SER A 95 9.52 3.24 13.56
N ALA A 96 9.31 2.33 14.51
CA ALA A 96 8.31 1.29 14.48
C ALA A 96 7.25 1.53 15.56
N ARG A 97 5.97 1.37 15.22
CA ARG A 97 4.87 1.43 16.19
C ARG A 97 3.78 0.43 15.85
N TRP A 98 3.12 -0.07 16.89
CA TRP A 98 1.82 -0.71 16.76
C TRP A 98 0.73 0.32 17.01
N VAL A 99 -0.32 0.26 16.20
CA VAL A 99 -1.53 1.05 16.41
C VAL A 99 -2.70 0.07 16.45
N LEU A 100 -3.60 0.29 17.39
CA LEU A 100 -4.83 -0.48 17.56
C LEU A 100 -6.02 0.40 17.23
N GLN A 101 -7.01 -0.17 16.55
CA GLN A 101 -8.29 0.50 16.32
C GLN A 101 -9.41 -0.50 16.56
N GLU A 102 -10.17 -0.28 17.62
CA GLU A 102 -11.32 -1.13 17.93
C GLU A 102 -12.38 -1.03 16.85
N VAL A 103 -12.99 -2.18 16.54
CA VAL A 103 -14.13 -2.29 15.64
C VAL A 103 -15.36 -2.59 16.49
N LYS A 104 -16.41 -1.79 16.32
CA LYS A 104 -17.70 -1.98 17.01
C LYS A 104 -18.73 -2.35 15.97
N GLU A 105 -19.18 -3.60 16.03
CA GLU A 105 -20.21 -4.14 15.14
C GLU A 105 -21.56 -4.11 15.86
N SER A 106 -22.58 -3.54 15.22
CA SER A 106 -23.95 -3.47 15.75
C SER A 106 -24.95 -3.71 14.62
N GLY A 107 -25.41 -4.96 14.47
CA GLY A 107 -26.26 -5.35 13.34
C GLY A 107 -25.49 -5.24 12.03
N GLU A 108 -26.02 -4.48 11.07
CA GLU A 108 -25.37 -4.21 9.78
C GLU A 108 -24.39 -3.02 9.83
N GLU A 109 -24.30 -2.33 10.96
CA GLU A 109 -23.44 -1.15 11.11
C GLU A 109 -22.07 -1.53 11.69
N VAL A 110 -21.00 -1.09 11.01
CA VAL A 110 -19.61 -1.23 11.47
C VAL A 110 -19.03 0.15 11.77
N ARG A 111 -18.75 0.38 13.05
CA ARG A 111 -18.12 1.61 13.57
C ARG A 111 -16.68 1.35 13.99
N PHE A 112 -15.87 2.39 13.94
CA PHE A 112 -14.44 2.32 14.23
C PHE A 112 -14.07 3.36 15.28
N ALA A 113 -13.29 2.96 16.27
CA ALA A 113 -12.69 3.89 17.20
C ALA A 113 -11.62 4.76 16.52
N VAL A 114 -11.12 5.76 17.24
CA VAL A 114 -9.90 6.48 16.82
C VAL A 114 -8.71 5.52 17.00
N PRO A 115 -7.78 5.41 16.04
CA PRO A 115 -6.58 4.62 16.22
C PRO A 115 -5.76 5.13 17.41
N VAL A 116 -5.35 4.23 18.31
CA VAL A 116 -4.57 4.52 19.51
C VAL A 116 -3.22 3.80 19.47
N ASP A 117 -2.23 4.32 20.19
CA ASP A 117 -0.94 3.66 20.34
C ASP A 117 -1.13 2.29 21.00
N GLY A 118 -0.75 1.24 20.28
CA GLY A 118 -0.79 -0.16 20.74
C GLY A 118 0.45 -0.54 21.55
N GLY A 119 1.39 0.39 21.76
CA GLY A 119 2.62 0.19 22.51
C GLY A 119 3.79 -0.25 21.64
N GLU A 120 4.88 -0.61 22.33
CA GLU A 120 6.09 -1.06 21.67
C GLU A 120 6.01 -2.53 21.25
N PRO A 121 6.67 -2.91 20.14
CA PRO A 121 6.62 -4.26 19.63
C PRO A 121 7.27 -5.25 20.60
N THR A 122 6.51 -6.22 21.10
CA THR A 122 7.05 -7.32 21.91
C THR A 122 6.60 -8.67 21.35
N GLY A 123 7.34 -9.73 21.67
CA GLY A 123 6.98 -11.12 21.32
C GLY A 123 6.94 -11.42 19.82
N GLN A 124 6.04 -12.31 19.40
CA GLN A 124 5.91 -12.76 18.00
C GLN A 124 5.50 -11.64 17.04
N GLY A 125 4.82 -10.59 17.52
CA GLY A 125 4.51 -9.38 16.73
C GLY A 125 5.75 -8.59 16.28
N ALA A 126 6.90 -8.79 16.93
CA ALA A 126 8.17 -8.20 16.47
C ALA A 126 8.60 -8.74 15.09
N GLY A 127 8.15 -9.94 14.69
CA GLY A 127 8.49 -10.55 13.40
C GLY A 127 8.02 -9.71 12.21
N THR A 128 6.78 -9.24 12.23
CA THR A 128 6.21 -8.38 11.17
C THR A 128 7.00 -7.09 11.01
N LEU A 129 7.32 -6.42 12.12
CA LEU A 129 8.06 -5.17 12.09
C LEU A 129 9.52 -5.35 11.69
N ARG A 130 10.14 -6.48 12.05
CA ARG A 130 11.46 -6.84 11.54
C ARG A 130 11.46 -6.98 10.01
N LEU A 131 10.49 -7.69 9.45
CA LEU A 131 10.35 -7.82 8.00
C LEU A 131 10.12 -6.46 7.32
N LEU A 132 9.31 -5.59 7.92
CA LEU A 132 9.14 -4.22 7.43
C LEU A 132 10.42 -3.40 7.53
N ALA A 133 11.19 -3.53 8.61
CA ALA A 133 12.48 -2.87 8.75
C ALA A 133 13.49 -3.35 7.70
N GLU A 134 13.54 -4.66 7.43
CA GLU A 134 14.38 -5.26 6.40
C GLU A 134 13.99 -4.81 4.99
N ALA A 135 12.69 -4.68 4.72
CA ALA A 135 12.18 -4.10 3.48
C ALA A 135 12.54 -2.61 3.36
N MET A 136 12.30 -1.81 4.40
CA MET A 136 12.59 -0.37 4.41
C MET A 136 14.09 -0.06 4.37
N ALA A 137 14.95 -1.01 4.72
CA ALA A 137 16.41 -0.91 4.59
C ALA A 137 16.90 -1.08 3.15
N GLN A 138 16.05 -1.56 2.23
CA GLN A 138 16.43 -1.72 0.84
C GLN A 138 16.67 -0.36 0.17
N ARG A 139 17.60 -0.35 -0.80
CA ARG A 139 17.85 0.80 -1.66
C ARG A 139 16.75 0.88 -2.72
N PRO A 140 16.02 2.00 -2.83
CA PRO A 140 15.05 2.20 -3.89
C PRO A 140 15.69 2.27 -5.27
N VAL A 141 14.89 1.98 -6.29
CA VAL A 141 15.27 2.19 -7.69
C VAL A 141 15.55 3.67 -7.94
N ASP A 142 16.64 3.95 -8.65
CA ASP A 142 16.98 5.30 -9.08
C ASP A 142 16.05 5.72 -10.23
N VAL A 143 15.28 6.79 -10.02
CA VAL A 143 14.33 7.30 -11.02
C VAL A 143 15.02 7.99 -12.19
N THR A 144 16.28 8.42 -12.01
CA THR A 144 17.03 9.16 -13.03
C THR A 144 17.55 8.25 -14.13
N THR A 145 17.56 6.93 -13.91
CA THR A 145 18.05 5.94 -14.87
C THR A 145 16.93 5.34 -15.73
N VAL A 146 15.70 5.88 -15.66
CA VAL A 146 14.56 5.37 -16.44
C VAL A 146 14.64 5.91 -17.86
N ALA A 147 14.99 5.03 -18.81
CA ALA A 147 15.15 5.40 -20.21
C ALA A 147 13.80 5.65 -20.92
N LEU A 148 13.80 6.56 -21.90
CA LEU A 148 12.70 6.74 -22.84
C LEU A 148 12.61 5.54 -23.79
N THR A 149 11.45 4.88 -23.84
CA THR A 149 11.22 3.72 -24.73
C THR A 149 11.12 4.12 -26.22
N ASN A 150 10.92 5.41 -26.52
CA ASN A 150 10.85 5.90 -27.90
C ASN A 150 12.25 6.22 -28.45
N ARG A 151 12.72 5.33 -29.32
CA ARG A 151 13.88 5.51 -30.20
C ARG A 151 13.78 6.84 -30.96
N GLY A 152 14.53 7.84 -30.51
CA GLY A 152 14.68 9.13 -31.20
C GLY A 152 16.02 9.81 -30.96
N GLY A 153 16.99 9.14 -30.34
CA GLY A 153 18.34 9.66 -30.16
C GLY A 153 19.15 9.51 -31.45
N THR A 154 19.21 10.57 -32.26
CA THR A 154 20.34 10.78 -33.17
C THR A 154 21.59 10.99 -32.30
N PHE A 155 22.56 10.08 -32.39
CA PHE A 155 23.89 10.15 -31.75
C PHE A 155 23.91 10.11 -30.20
N GLY A 156 23.95 8.90 -29.63
CA GLY A 156 24.71 8.62 -28.40
C GLY A 156 24.29 9.27 -27.07
N GLU A 157 23.28 10.14 -27.02
CA GLU A 157 22.77 10.71 -25.78
C GLU A 157 21.73 9.77 -25.18
N GLU A 158 22.03 9.22 -23.99
CA GLU A 158 21.05 8.49 -23.19
C GLU A 158 19.93 9.46 -22.78
N THR A 159 18.78 9.32 -23.43
CA THR A 159 17.60 10.16 -23.17
C THR A 159 16.79 9.51 -22.05
N PHE A 160 17.00 9.99 -20.84
CA PHE A 160 16.25 9.56 -19.66
C PHE A 160 14.98 10.40 -19.47
N LEU A 161 13.99 9.81 -18.80
CA LEU A 161 12.78 10.51 -18.40
C LEU A 161 13.11 11.54 -17.29
N PRO A 162 12.40 12.67 -17.25
CA PRO A 162 12.42 13.53 -16.07
C PRO A 162 12.10 12.71 -14.80
N PRO A 163 12.76 12.98 -13.65
CA PRO A 163 12.62 12.17 -12.44
C PRO A 163 11.17 11.94 -12.00
N GLU A 164 10.30 12.95 -12.15
CA GLU A 164 8.88 12.82 -11.81
C GLU A 164 8.14 11.82 -12.71
N GLN A 165 8.47 11.79 -13.99
CA GLN A 165 7.89 10.85 -14.95
C GLN A 165 8.48 9.45 -14.76
N GLY A 166 9.81 9.37 -14.60
CA GLY A 166 10.51 8.12 -14.27
C GLY A 166 9.95 7.47 -13.01
N ARG A 167 9.61 8.26 -11.99
CA ARG A 167 8.95 7.77 -10.78
C ARG A 167 7.60 7.11 -11.07
N VAL A 168 6.74 7.73 -11.89
CA VAL A 168 5.43 7.17 -12.24
C VAL A 168 5.60 5.86 -13.02
N VAL A 169 6.60 5.76 -13.89
CA VAL A 169 6.90 4.54 -14.64
C VAL A 169 7.36 3.42 -13.70
N ILE A 170 8.24 3.70 -12.74
CA ILE A 170 8.68 2.70 -11.76
C ILE A 170 7.52 2.26 -10.88
N ASP A 171 6.69 3.20 -10.40
CA ASP A 171 5.50 2.87 -9.62
C ASP A 171 4.58 1.94 -10.42
N ALA A 172 4.28 2.30 -11.68
CA ALA A 172 3.45 1.49 -12.57
C ALA A 172 4.01 0.08 -12.75
N GLY A 173 5.29 -0.06 -13.10
CA GLY A 173 5.95 -1.36 -13.27
C GLY A 173 5.93 -2.20 -11.98
N THR A 174 6.18 -1.57 -10.83
CA THR A 174 6.11 -2.23 -9.51
C THR A 174 4.71 -2.75 -9.24
N MET A 175 3.69 -1.95 -9.52
CA MET A 175 2.29 -2.32 -9.32
C MET A 175 1.83 -3.39 -10.29
N THR A 176 2.31 -3.39 -11.54
CA THR A 176 2.06 -4.47 -12.51
C THR A 176 2.61 -5.80 -11.99
N THR A 177 3.88 -5.83 -11.56
CA THR A 177 4.49 -7.03 -10.98
C THR A 177 3.75 -7.52 -9.74
N LEU A 178 3.36 -6.61 -8.85
CA LEU A 178 2.59 -6.95 -7.66
C LEU A 178 1.22 -7.51 -8.02
N HIS A 179 0.51 -6.88 -8.96
CA HIS A 179 -0.78 -7.32 -9.45
C HIS A 179 -0.74 -8.76 -9.97
N GLU A 180 0.20 -9.06 -10.87
CA GLU A 180 0.38 -10.41 -11.42
C GLU A 180 0.68 -11.44 -10.32
N ARG A 181 1.53 -11.07 -9.36
CA ARG A 181 1.91 -11.94 -8.24
C ARG A 181 0.74 -12.26 -7.32
N VAL A 182 -0.07 -11.26 -6.97
CA VAL A 182 -1.16 -11.45 -5.99
C VAL A 182 -2.45 -11.95 -6.62
N ALA A 183 -2.67 -11.74 -7.92
CA ALA A 183 -3.84 -12.25 -8.63
C ALA A 183 -3.97 -13.78 -8.53
N GLN A 184 -2.84 -14.50 -8.51
CA GLN A 184 -2.80 -15.96 -8.39
C GLN A 184 -3.31 -16.51 -7.04
N ILE A 185 -3.44 -15.64 -6.04
CA ILE A 185 -3.85 -16.00 -4.67
C ILE A 185 -5.06 -15.19 -4.20
N ASN A 186 -5.89 -14.72 -5.15
CA ASN A 186 -7.07 -13.91 -4.88
C ASN A 186 -6.75 -12.60 -4.12
N GLY A 187 -5.55 -12.06 -4.33
CA GLY A 187 -5.15 -10.76 -3.81
C GLY A 187 -5.41 -9.62 -4.80
N GLN A 188 -5.27 -8.40 -4.31
CA GLN A 188 -5.47 -7.17 -5.06
C GLN A 188 -4.29 -6.22 -4.83
N ALA A 189 -3.90 -5.53 -5.88
CA ALA A 189 -2.90 -4.46 -5.85
C ALA A 189 -3.54 -3.19 -6.42
N LEU A 190 -3.48 -2.11 -5.66
CA LEU A 190 -4.15 -0.85 -5.96
C LEU A 190 -3.14 0.29 -5.94
N TYR A 191 -3.21 1.15 -6.94
CA TYR A 191 -2.37 2.32 -7.14
C TYR A 191 -3.22 3.58 -7.04
N VAL A 192 -2.76 4.53 -6.24
CA VAL A 192 -3.42 5.83 -6.06
C VAL A 192 -2.59 6.89 -6.78
N ALA A 193 -3.10 7.38 -7.90
CA ALA A 193 -2.46 8.44 -8.67
C ALA A 193 -2.49 9.78 -7.91
N ARG A 194 -1.47 10.64 -8.09
CA ARG A 194 -1.43 11.98 -7.45
C ARG A 194 -2.27 13.01 -8.18
N SER A 195 -2.53 12.76 -9.47
CA SER A 195 -3.26 13.63 -10.38
C SER A 195 -3.77 12.82 -11.59
N PRO A 196 -4.76 13.33 -12.34
CA PRO A 196 -5.22 12.70 -13.58
C PRO A 196 -4.10 12.50 -14.61
N GLU A 197 -3.14 13.42 -14.69
CA GLU A 197 -1.98 13.30 -15.57
C GLU A 197 -1.08 12.13 -15.16
N SER A 198 -0.78 12.00 -13.87
CA SER A 198 0.00 10.85 -13.37
C SER A 198 -0.72 9.52 -13.57
N ALA A 199 -2.06 9.51 -13.52
CA ALA A 199 -2.85 8.33 -13.84
C ALA A 199 -2.72 7.95 -15.31
N ARG A 200 -2.85 8.91 -16.23
CA ARG A 200 -2.64 8.68 -17.67
C ARG A 200 -1.24 8.18 -17.97
N LEU A 201 -0.22 8.78 -17.36
CA LEU A 201 1.16 8.35 -17.53
C LEU A 201 1.39 6.93 -17.00
N ALA A 202 0.84 6.58 -15.83
CA ALA A 202 0.94 5.24 -15.28
C ALA A 202 0.28 4.19 -16.18
N LEU A 203 -0.90 4.50 -16.73
CA LEU A 203 -1.58 3.63 -17.71
C LEU A 203 -0.77 3.48 -19.00
N ALA A 204 -0.18 4.57 -19.50
CA ALA A 204 0.71 4.54 -20.66
C ALA A 204 1.99 3.72 -20.41
N ALA A 205 2.45 3.68 -19.15
CA ALA A 205 3.57 2.87 -18.70
C ALA A 205 3.21 1.39 -18.44
N GLY A 206 1.96 0.98 -18.68
CA GLY A 206 1.53 -0.42 -18.57
C GLY A 206 0.90 -0.81 -17.24
N LEU A 207 0.50 0.15 -16.39
CA LEU A 207 -0.31 -0.14 -15.21
C LEU A 207 -1.65 -0.78 -15.63
N PRO A 208 -2.05 -1.94 -15.11
CA PRO A 208 -3.37 -2.50 -15.37
C PRO A 208 -4.46 -1.55 -14.88
N ARG A 209 -5.49 -1.31 -15.71
CA ARG A 209 -6.61 -0.42 -15.35
C ARG A 209 -7.28 -0.81 -14.03
N THR A 210 -7.37 -2.11 -13.75
CA THR A 210 -7.91 -2.68 -12.51
C THR A 210 -7.12 -2.31 -11.26
N CYS A 211 -5.86 -1.91 -11.41
CA CYS A 211 -5.04 -1.44 -10.28
C CYS A 211 -5.28 0.03 -9.96
N LEU A 212 -5.74 0.86 -10.90
CA LEU A 212 -5.88 2.30 -10.69
C LEU A 212 -7.13 2.63 -9.87
N LEU A 213 -6.95 3.20 -8.68
CA LEU A 213 -8.06 3.72 -7.86
C LEU A 213 -8.47 5.13 -8.29
N GLY A 214 -9.78 5.37 -8.37
CA GLY A 214 -10.35 6.68 -8.72
C GLY A 214 -10.18 7.08 -10.18
N GLY A 215 -9.86 6.12 -11.06
CA GLY A 215 -9.59 6.35 -12.48
C GLY A 215 -10.81 6.33 -13.41
N GLU A 216 -12.05 6.41 -12.89
CA GLU A 216 -13.17 6.70 -13.76
C GLU A 216 -13.09 8.18 -14.18
N PRO A 217 -12.93 8.49 -15.47
CA PRO A 217 -13.23 9.84 -15.92
C PRO A 217 -14.72 10.02 -15.68
N THR A 218 -15.09 10.94 -14.78
CA THR A 218 -16.43 11.51 -14.79
C THR A 218 -16.65 12.08 -16.19
N SER A 219 -17.43 11.38 -17.00
CA SER A 219 -18.02 11.91 -18.21
C SER A 219 -18.92 13.07 -17.79
N ALA A 220 -18.39 14.29 -17.91
CA ALA A 220 -19.19 15.50 -17.98
C ALA A 220 -19.80 15.64 -19.38
#